data_AF-A0A661UNG3-F1
#
_entry.id   AF-A0A661UNG3-F1
#
_cell.length_a   1.000
_cell.length_b   1.000
_cell.length_c   1.000
_cell.angle_alpha   90.00
_cell.angle_beta   90.00
_cell.angle_gamma   90.00
#
_symmetry.space_group_name_H-M   'P 1'
#
loop_
_entity.id
_entity.type
_entity.pdbx_description
1 polymer ?
#
loop_
_entity_poly.entity_id
_entity_poly.type
_entity_poly.pdbx_seq_one_letter_code
_entity_poly.pdbx_strand_id
1 'polypeptide(L)'
;MKTSIKESSQCVRELTITIESKTAIADYNKIVNQFKNYVAIPGFRKGKAPISMIEKSFGPQIKDEFYNQKLGDYYKDAIDAEKIHPINQGEASEFEWEKGKDLVVTFKYEVMPDIKVEKYKGLKIPFEPVIFKKKMVEATLDEYRNKM
;
A
#
# COMPACT_ATOMS: atom_id res chain seq x y z
N MET A 1 -7.88 8.95 -16.26
CA MET A 1 -6.85 8.03 -15.72
C MET A 1 -6.76 6.83 -16.64
N LYS A 2 -5.56 6.47 -17.08
CA LYS A 2 -5.32 5.19 -17.76
C LYS A 2 -4.52 4.32 -16.80
N THR A 3 -4.99 3.11 -16.57
CA THR A 3 -4.28 2.11 -15.76
C THR A 3 -3.82 0.99 -16.70
N SER A 4 -2.57 0.56 -16.52
CA SER A 4 -1.98 -0.54 -17.28
C SER A 4 -1.39 -1.53 -16.29
N ILE A 5 -1.98 -2.72 -16.24
CA ILE A 5 -1.52 -3.81 -15.38
C ILE A 5 -0.56 -4.68 -16.20
N LYS A 6 0.65 -4.85 -15.70
CA LYS A 6 1.62 -5.83 -16.21
C LYS A 6 1.83 -6.91 -15.16
N GLU A 7 1.70 -8.16 -15.57
CA GLU A 7 1.99 -9.31 -14.72
C GLU A 7 3.47 -9.68 -14.86
N SER A 8 4.22 -9.60 -13.76
CA SER A 8 5.66 -9.90 -13.75
C SER A 8 5.93 -11.30 -13.15
N SER A 9 5.13 -11.74 -12.17
CA SER A 9 5.24 -13.06 -11.54
C SER A 9 3.90 -13.56 -10.96
N GLN A 10 3.87 -14.79 -10.42
CA GLN A 10 2.66 -15.41 -9.82
C GLN A 10 2.01 -14.56 -8.72
N CYS A 11 2.81 -13.81 -7.96
CA CYS A 11 2.33 -12.96 -6.88
C CYS A 11 2.63 -11.47 -7.09
N VAL A 12 3.53 -11.11 -8.02
CA VAL A 12 3.99 -9.72 -8.21
C VAL A 12 3.36 -9.12 -9.46
N ARG A 13 2.65 -8.01 -9.28
CA ARG A 13 2.03 -7.22 -10.35
C ARG A 13 2.60 -5.80 -10.37
N GLU A 14 2.71 -5.26 -11.57
CA GLU A 14 3.08 -3.88 -11.83
C GLU A 14 1.83 -3.13 -12.31
N LEU A 15 1.47 -2.04 -11.63
CA LEU A 15 0.39 -1.14 -12.04
C LEU A 15 1.02 0.19 -12.45
N THR A 16 0.97 0.49 -13.74
CA THR A 16 1.32 1.81 -14.26
C THR A 16 0.06 2.66 -14.34
N ILE A 17 0.03 3.74 -13.57
CA ILE A 17 -1.05 4.72 -13.54
C ILE A 17 -0.60 5.94 -14.32
N THR A 18 -1.38 6.33 -15.33
CA THR A 18 -1.22 7.59 -16.06
C THR A 18 -2.35 8.55 -15.68
N ILE A 19 -1.97 9.68 -15.10
CA ILE A 19 -2.88 10.73 -14.66
C ILE A 19 -2.73 11.93 -15.57
N GLU A 20 -3.87 12.44 -16.04
CA GLU A 20 -3.91 13.59 -16.94
C GLU A 20 -3.29 14.82 -16.27
N SER A 21 -2.47 15.52 -17.05
CA SER A 21 -1.79 16.76 -16.64
C SER A 21 -2.73 17.79 -15.99
N LYS A 22 -3.96 17.94 -16.48
CA LYS A 22 -4.93 18.91 -15.95
C LYS A 22 -5.27 18.64 -14.48
N THR A 23 -5.50 17.38 -14.11
CA THR A 23 -5.83 16.97 -12.75
C THR A 23 -4.61 17.11 -11.85
N ALA A 24 -3.43 16.68 -12.33
CA ALA A 24 -2.17 16.80 -11.60
C ALA A 24 -1.81 18.27 -11.31
N ILE A 25 -2.01 19.18 -12.27
CA ILE A 25 -1.76 20.63 -12.10
C ILE A 25 -2.74 21.23 -11.09
N ALA A 26 -4.01 20.84 -11.12
CA ALA A 26 -5.02 21.35 -10.19
C ALA A 26 -4.67 20.97 -8.74
N ASP A 27 -4.25 19.73 -8.52
CA ASP A 27 -3.84 19.27 -7.20
C ASP A 27 -2.51 19.85 -6.74
N TYR A 28 -1.54 20.01 -7.64
CA TYR A 28 -0.31 20.73 -7.35
C TYR A 28 -0.58 22.18 -6.92
N ASN A 29 -1.48 22.88 -7.61
CA ASN A 29 -1.85 24.26 -7.25
C ASN A 29 -2.54 24.35 -5.86
N LYS A 30 -3.29 23.32 -5.44
CA LYS A 30 -3.86 23.29 -4.09
C LYS A 30 -2.76 23.21 -3.03
N ILE A 31 -1.76 22.36 -3.26
CA ILE A 31 -0.62 22.20 -2.34
C ILE A 31 0.21 23.48 -2.30
N VAL A 32 0.48 24.11 -3.45
CA VAL A 32 1.17 25.42 -3.49
C VAL A 32 0.41 26.47 -2.67
N ASN A 33 -0.92 26.50 -2.74
CA ASN A 33 -1.74 27.43 -1.94
C ASN A 33 -1.71 27.12 -0.44
N GLN A 34 -1.63 25.86 -0.04
CA GLN A 34 -1.42 25.49 1.36
C GLN A 34 -0.04 25.94 1.82
N PHE A 35 1.00 25.59 1.06
CA PHE A 35 2.39 25.92 1.33
C PHE A 35 2.63 27.43 1.44
N LYS A 36 1.94 28.22 0.60
CA LYS A 36 1.95 29.68 0.63
C LYS A 36 1.64 30.30 1.99
N ASN A 37 0.78 29.65 2.80
CA ASN A 37 0.41 30.16 4.12
C ASN A 37 1.50 29.91 5.18
N TYR A 38 2.31 28.86 4.98
CA TYR A 38 3.37 28.47 5.92
C TYR A 38 4.70 29.18 5.64
N VAL A 39 4.97 29.51 4.38
CA VAL A 39 6.25 30.06 3.94
C VAL A 39 6.32 31.59 4.09
N ALA A 40 7.46 32.07 4.58
CA ALA A 40 7.82 33.50 4.56
C ALA A 40 8.78 33.76 3.39
N ILE A 41 8.40 34.67 2.49
CA ILE A 41 9.24 35.12 1.38
C ILE A 41 9.68 36.57 1.66
N PRO A 42 10.99 36.88 1.59
CA PRO A 42 11.48 38.25 1.76
C PRO A 42 10.75 39.23 0.82
N GLY A 43 10.26 40.34 1.36
CA GLY A 43 9.52 41.36 0.60
C GLY A 43 8.01 41.15 0.51
N PHE A 44 7.47 39.98 0.89
CA PHE A 44 6.03 39.71 0.88
C PHE A 44 5.52 39.35 2.27
N ARG A 45 4.34 39.89 2.62
CA ARG A 45 3.60 39.44 3.80
C ARG A 45 3.26 37.95 3.64
N LYS A 46 3.44 37.16 4.70
CA LYS A 46 3.08 35.72 4.75
C LYS A 46 1.71 35.48 4.10
N GLY A 47 1.60 34.48 3.24
CA GLY A 47 0.36 34.16 2.51
C GLY A 47 0.06 35.02 1.28
N LYS A 48 0.78 36.12 1.03
CA LYS A 48 0.49 37.07 -0.07
C LYS A 48 1.54 37.10 -1.18
N ALA A 49 2.58 36.27 -1.11
CA ALA A 49 3.55 36.15 -2.19
C ALA A 49 2.93 35.56 -3.48
N PRO A 50 3.37 35.97 -4.68
CA PRO A 50 2.93 35.37 -5.94
C PRO A 50 3.35 33.89 -6.06
N ILE A 51 2.50 33.08 -6.69
CA ILE A 51 2.71 31.63 -6.91
C ILE A 51 4.02 31.37 -7.65
N SER A 52 4.31 32.15 -8.71
CA SER A 52 5.54 32.01 -9.50
C SER A 52 6.82 32.25 -8.71
N MET A 53 6.77 33.04 -7.63
CA MET A 53 7.94 33.28 -6.78
C MET A 53 8.12 32.13 -5.76
N ILE A 54 7.01 31.62 -5.22
CA ILE A 54 7.02 30.46 -4.31
C ILE A 54 7.58 29.22 -5.03
N GLU A 55 7.17 28.97 -6.27
CA GLU A 55 7.69 27.85 -7.06
C GLU A 55 9.20 27.95 -7.35
N LYS A 56 9.72 29.16 -7.56
CA LYS A 56 11.16 29.37 -7.79
C LYS A 56 11.98 29.09 -6.54
N SER A 57 11.48 29.48 -5.37
CA SER A 57 12.21 29.33 -4.11
C SER A 57 12.01 27.97 -3.44
N PHE A 58 10.83 27.37 -3.58
CA PHE A 58 10.40 26.17 -2.85
C PHE A 58 9.92 25.03 -3.77
N GLY A 59 10.19 25.11 -5.08
CA GLY A 59 9.77 24.11 -6.06
C GLY A 59 10.07 22.66 -5.68
N PRO A 60 11.30 22.30 -5.25
CA PRO A 60 11.62 20.93 -4.84
C PRO A 60 10.78 20.45 -3.65
N GLN A 61 10.66 21.28 -2.60
CA GLN A 61 9.91 20.91 -1.39
C GLN A 61 8.41 20.73 -1.67
N ILE A 62 7.84 21.56 -2.55
CA ILE A 62 6.43 21.44 -2.95
C ILE A 62 6.22 20.16 -3.78
N LYS A 63 7.19 19.76 -4.60
CA LYS A 63 7.13 18.49 -5.33
C LYS A 63 7.15 17.29 -4.38
N ASP A 64 8.02 17.31 -3.37
CA ASP A 64 8.11 16.24 -2.38
C ASP A 64 6.81 16.13 -1.56
N GLU A 65 6.23 17.27 -1.17
CA GLU A 65 4.94 17.29 -0.46
C GLU A 65 3.80 16.79 -1.35
N PHE A 66 3.79 17.19 -2.62
CA PHE A 66 2.84 16.69 -3.61
C PHE A 66 2.96 15.18 -3.80
N TYR A 67 4.19 14.67 -3.87
CA TYR A 67 4.45 13.24 -3.93
C TYR A 67 3.86 12.53 -2.70
N ASN A 68 4.20 12.96 -1.49
CA ASN A 68 3.74 12.30 -0.26
C ASN A 68 2.23 12.31 -0.08
N GLN A 69 1.57 13.44 -0.38
CA GLN A 69 0.12 13.53 -0.22
C GLN A 69 -0.64 12.80 -1.33
N LYS A 70 -0.22 12.94 -2.58
CA LYS A 70 -1.04 12.51 -3.73
C LYS A 70 -0.74 11.11 -4.21
N LEU A 71 0.47 10.60 -3.99
CA LEU A 71 0.84 9.25 -4.39
C LEU A 71 -0.09 8.20 -3.76
N GLY A 72 -0.36 8.34 -2.45
CA GLY A 72 -1.24 7.42 -1.72
C GLY A 72 -2.69 7.48 -2.17
N ASP A 73 -3.21 8.69 -2.45
CA ASP A 73 -4.56 8.89 -2.97
C ASP A 73 -4.72 8.22 -4.34
N TYR A 74 -3.81 8.50 -5.27
CA TYR A 74 -3.86 7.95 -6.62
C TYR A 74 -3.72 6.42 -6.67
N TYR A 75 -2.89 5.86 -5.79
CA TYR A 75 -2.75 4.42 -5.66
C TYR A 75 -4.04 3.77 -5.18
N LYS A 76 -4.68 4.34 -4.15
CA LYS A 76 -5.97 3.85 -3.63
C LYS A 76 -7.07 3.94 -4.69
N ASP A 77 -7.20 5.10 -5.35
CA ASP A 77 -8.21 5.31 -6.38
C ASP A 77 -8.08 4.28 -7.52
N ALA A 78 -6.85 3.96 -7.93
CA ALA A 78 -6.61 2.99 -8.99
C ALA A 78 -6.89 1.54 -8.55
N ILE A 79 -6.51 1.17 -7.33
CA ILE A 79 -6.83 -0.15 -6.77
C ILE A 79 -8.33 -0.35 -6.61
N ASP A 80 -9.04 0.66 -6.10
CA ASP A 80 -10.49 0.62 -5.92
C ASP A 80 -11.21 0.53 -7.27
N ALA A 81 -10.73 1.27 -8.28
CA ALA A 81 -11.27 1.20 -9.64
C ALA A 81 -11.10 -0.19 -10.27
N GLU A 82 -9.96 -0.85 -10.03
CA GLU A 82 -9.66 -2.18 -10.56
C GLU A 82 -10.12 -3.31 -9.62
N LYS A 83 -10.66 -2.99 -8.44
CA LYS A 83 -11.10 -3.92 -7.39
C LYS A 83 -10.02 -4.94 -7.01
N ILE A 84 -8.79 -4.47 -6.93
CA ILE A 84 -7.63 -5.30 -6.59
C ILE A 84 -7.48 -5.33 -5.07
N HIS A 85 -7.14 -6.49 -4.53
CA HIS A 85 -6.85 -6.63 -3.10
C HIS A 85 -5.36 -6.93 -2.91
N PRO A 86 -4.50 -5.90 -2.84
CA PRO A 86 -3.09 -6.10 -2.61
C PRO A 86 -2.85 -6.59 -1.17
N ILE A 87 -1.87 -7.46 -1.00
CA ILE A 87 -1.42 -7.94 0.32
C ILE A 87 -0.55 -6.88 1.00
N ASN A 88 0.24 -6.16 0.21
CA ASN A 88 1.14 -5.12 0.68
C ASN A 88 0.64 -3.72 0.30
N GLN A 89 1.24 -2.68 0.90
CA GLN A 89 0.91 -1.30 0.57
C GLN A 89 1.40 -0.87 -0.83
N GLY A 90 2.11 -1.74 -1.55
CA GLY A 90 2.76 -1.42 -2.82
C GLY A 90 4.00 -0.54 -2.66
N GLU A 91 5.00 -0.76 -3.49
CA GLU A 91 6.20 0.07 -3.57
C GLU A 91 6.17 0.89 -4.87
N ALA A 92 6.26 2.22 -4.75
CA ALA A 92 6.40 3.09 -5.91
C ALA A 92 7.82 2.94 -6.49
N SER A 93 7.91 2.40 -7.69
CA SER A 93 9.20 2.09 -8.34
C SER A 93 9.73 3.26 -9.13
N GLU A 94 8.84 3.97 -9.82
CA GLU A 94 9.22 5.04 -10.74
C GLU A 94 8.12 6.11 -10.74
N PHE A 95 8.54 7.35 -10.49
CA PHE A 95 7.70 8.53 -10.48
C PHE A 95 8.29 9.55 -11.44
N GLU A 96 7.68 9.66 -12.62
CA GLU A 96 8.03 10.68 -13.58
C GLU A 96 6.93 11.74 -13.61
N TRP A 97 7.27 12.92 -13.09
CA TRP A 97 6.40 14.07 -13.19
C TRP A 97 7.15 15.36 -13.50
N GLU A 98 6.79 15.94 -14.63
CA GLU A 98 7.13 17.31 -15.00
C GLU A 98 5.87 18.17 -15.08
N LYS A 99 6.01 19.42 -14.66
CA LYS A 99 4.91 20.39 -14.70
C LYS A 99 4.44 20.58 -16.15
N GLY A 100 3.18 20.22 -16.41
CA GLY A 100 2.58 20.30 -17.75
C GLY A 100 2.56 18.99 -18.54
N LYS A 101 3.26 17.95 -18.05
CA LYS A 101 3.18 16.60 -18.61
C LYS A 101 2.27 15.72 -17.76
N ASP A 102 1.81 14.63 -18.36
CA ASP A 102 1.05 13.61 -17.64
C ASP A 102 1.94 12.98 -16.56
N LEU A 103 1.33 12.68 -15.42
CA LEU A 103 2.00 12.05 -14.30
C LEU A 103 1.94 10.54 -14.49
N VAL A 104 3.10 9.92 -14.64
CA VAL A 104 3.23 8.47 -14.80
C VAL A 104 3.86 7.91 -13.54
N VAL A 105 3.16 6.98 -12.91
CA VAL A 105 3.65 6.31 -11.70
C VAL A 105 3.51 4.82 -11.87
N THR A 106 4.59 4.09 -11.59
CA THR A 106 4.58 2.63 -11.58
C THR A 106 4.65 2.12 -10.15
N PHE A 107 3.64 1.35 -9.77
CA PHE A 107 3.57 0.67 -8.48
C PHE A 107 3.81 -0.81 -8.65
N LYS A 108 4.67 -1.38 -7.80
CA LYS A 108 4.84 -2.82 -7.65
C LYS A 108 4.08 -3.27 -6.42
N TYR A 109 3.15 -4.19 -6.59
CA TYR A 109 2.34 -4.71 -5.48
C TYR A 109 2.18 -6.21 -5.60
N GLU A 110 1.90 -6.84 -4.45
CA GLU A 110 1.73 -8.27 -4.36
C GLU A 110 0.27 -8.65 -4.19
N VAL A 111 -0.19 -9.65 -4.94
CA VAL A 111 -1.55 -10.19 -4.87
C VAL A 111 -1.51 -11.64 -4.46
N MET A 112 -2.54 -12.06 -3.72
CA MET A 112 -2.71 -13.46 -3.38
C MET A 112 -2.92 -14.29 -4.64
N PRO A 113 -2.11 -15.33 -4.88
CA PRO A 113 -2.32 -16.21 -6.01
C PRO A 113 -3.63 -16.99 -5.83
N ASP A 114 -4.26 -17.37 -6.95
CA ASP A 114 -5.41 -18.27 -6.94
C ASP A 114 -4.93 -19.70 -6.61
N ILE A 115 -5.08 -20.09 -5.34
CA ILE A 115 -4.69 -21.42 -4.85
C ILE A 115 -5.82 -22.41 -5.11
N LYS A 116 -5.67 -23.22 -6.17
CA LYS A 116 -6.57 -24.34 -6.44
C LYS A 116 -6.07 -25.61 -5.75
N VAL A 117 -6.77 -26.02 -4.69
CA VAL A 117 -6.43 -27.24 -3.94
C VAL A 117 -7.03 -28.46 -4.64
N GLU A 118 -6.24 -29.16 -5.45
CA GLU A 118 -6.73 -30.28 -6.25
C GLU A 118 -6.99 -31.58 -5.45
N LYS A 119 -6.31 -31.81 -4.32
CA LYS A 119 -6.30 -33.12 -3.61
C LYS A 119 -6.38 -33.01 -2.08
N TYR A 120 -7.46 -32.43 -1.55
CA TYR A 120 -7.69 -32.38 -0.09
C TYR A 120 -8.46 -33.59 0.47
N LYS A 121 -9.15 -34.37 -0.37
CA LYS A 121 -9.92 -35.55 0.05
C LYS A 121 -9.05 -36.81 0.00
N GLY A 122 -9.04 -37.58 1.07
CA GLY A 122 -8.34 -38.87 1.15
C GLY A 122 -7.00 -38.87 1.92
N LEU A 123 -6.67 -37.76 2.59
CA LEU A 123 -5.53 -37.71 3.51
C LEU A 123 -5.77 -38.67 4.68
N LYS A 124 -5.01 -39.78 4.72
CA LYS A 124 -5.01 -40.70 5.85
C LYS A 124 -4.06 -40.16 6.91
N ILE A 125 -4.62 -39.53 7.93
CA ILE A 125 -3.87 -39.08 9.10
C ILE A 125 -3.74 -40.29 10.04
N PRO A 126 -2.52 -40.68 10.44
CA PRO A 126 -2.34 -41.72 11.45
C PRO A 126 -2.90 -41.20 12.76
N PHE A 127 -4.07 -41.73 13.15
CA PHE A 127 -4.64 -41.51 14.46
C PHE A 127 -4.27 -42.70 15.34
N GLU A 128 -3.43 -42.47 16.33
CA GLU A 128 -3.17 -43.45 17.38
C GLU A 128 -4.22 -43.25 18.49
N PRO A 129 -5.25 -44.12 18.59
CA PRO A 129 -6.19 -44.02 19.69
C PRO A 129 -5.46 -44.26 21.00
N VAL A 130 -5.47 -43.27 21.89
CA VAL A 130 -5.00 -43.44 23.27
C VAL A 130 -6.04 -44.30 23.99
N ILE A 131 -5.77 -45.60 24.10
CA ILE A 131 -6.61 -46.53 24.88
C ILE A 131 -6.18 -46.43 26.33
N PHE A 132 -7.01 -45.79 27.16
CA PHE A 132 -6.80 -45.71 28.60
C PHE A 132 -6.98 -47.10 29.23
N LYS A 133 -5.88 -47.76 29.58
CA LYS A 133 -5.91 -49.03 30.32
C LYS A 133 -6.26 -48.77 31.78
N LYS A 134 -7.00 -49.69 32.42
CA LYS A 134 -7.36 -49.61 33.84
C LYS A 134 -6.15 -49.38 34.76
N LYS A 135 -5.00 -49.96 34.41
CA LYS A 135 -3.72 -49.77 35.11
C LYS A 135 -3.21 -48.32 35.09
N MET A 136 -3.45 -47.56 34.01
CA MET A 136 -3.11 -46.14 33.95
C MET A 136 -4.01 -45.34 34.89
N VAL A 137 -5.30 -45.65 34.94
CA VAL A 137 -6.26 -44.98 35.84
C VAL A 137 -5.93 -45.24 37.30
N GLU A 138 -5.61 -46.48 37.67
CA GLU A 138 -5.21 -46.85 39.03
C GLU A 138 -3.90 -46.18 39.45
N ALA A 139 -2.89 -46.14 38.57
CA ALA A 139 -1.63 -45.42 38.84
C ALA A 139 -1.86 -43.92 39.09
N THR A 140 -2.73 -43.28 38.30
CA THR A 140 -3.07 -41.87 38.52
C THR A 140 -3.85 -41.67 39.82
N LEU A 141 -4.77 -42.57 40.17
CA LEU A 141 -5.53 -42.51 41.43
C LEU A 141 -4.62 -42.66 42.66
N ASP A 142 -3.63 -43.55 42.61
CA ASP A 142 -2.66 -43.72 43.69
C ASP A 142 -1.70 -42.51 43.81
N GLU A 143 -1.33 -41.90 42.69
CA GLU A 143 -0.59 -40.63 42.69
C GLU A 143 -1.40 -39.51 43.37
N TYR A 144 -2.71 -39.41 43.09
CA TYR A 144 -3.58 -38.44 43.77
C TYR A 144 -3.76 -38.73 45.27
N ARG A 145 -3.83 -40.00 45.68
CA ARG A 145 -3.98 -40.39 47.10
C ARG A 145 -2.73 -40.10 47.94
N ASN A 146 -1.54 -40.24 47.36
CA ASN A 146 -0.28 -39.94 48.04
C ASN A 146 0.04 -38.43 48.14
N LYS A 147 -0.73 -37.60 47.43
CA LYS A 147 -0.57 -36.14 47.39
C LYS A 147 -1.53 -35.40 48.34
N MET A 148 -2.50 -36.11 48.93
CA MET A 148 -3.24 -35.68 50.13
C MET A 148 -2.53 -36.16 51.38
#